data_AF-R5VRC3-F1
#
_entry.id   AF-R5VRC3-F1
#
_cell.length_a   1.000
_cell.length_b   1.000
_cell.length_c   1.000
_cell.angle_alpha   90.00
_cell.angle_beta   90.00
_cell.angle_gamma   90.00
#
_symmetry.space_group_name_H-M   'P 1'
#
loop_
_entity.id
_entity.type
_entity.pdbx_description
1 polymer ?
#
loop_
_entity_poly.entity_id
_entity_poly.type
_entity_poly.pdbx_seq_one_letter_code
_entity_poly.pdbx_strand_id
1 'polypeptide(L)'
;MTFFHNPFPSSISGIPGHDIENVKLENIEIVCPGRATRGMAYMSVSRLKDVPENEKGYPEFTMFEELPSWGFYVRHVKEIQMHNIKLRLQEDDFRPAFVFDRVSDVRLSGISLPENKKAGQVVLRQTSLQSADNAVKEYVREVE
;
A
#
# COMPACT_ATOMS: atom_id res chain seq x y z
N MET A 1 9.24 -21.51 9.71
CA MET A 1 10.45 -20.72 9.49
C MET A 1 10.14 -19.30 9.90
N THR A 2 10.87 -18.74 10.87
CA THR A 2 10.76 -17.32 11.23
C THR A 2 11.50 -16.52 10.16
N PHE A 3 10.77 -16.02 9.17
CA PHE A 3 11.32 -15.09 8.19
C PHE A 3 11.45 -13.72 8.87
N PHE A 4 12.58 -13.02 8.67
CA PHE A 4 12.74 -11.65 9.17
C PHE A 4 11.96 -10.71 8.24
N HIS A 5 11.01 -9.95 8.78
CA HIS A 5 10.17 -9.01 8.04
C HIS A 5 9.95 -7.74 8.84
N ASN A 6 9.67 -6.62 8.17
CA ASN A 6 9.11 -5.44 8.84
C ASN A 6 7.61 -5.69 9.14
N PRO A 7 6.95 -4.88 9.98
CA PRO A 7 5.50 -5.00 10.16
C PRO A 7 4.76 -4.96 8.82
N PHE A 8 3.85 -5.92 8.64
CA PHE A 8 3.07 -6.07 7.43
C PHE A 8 2.02 -4.96 7.31
N PRO A 9 1.81 -4.42 6.09
CA PRO A 9 0.69 -3.54 5.82
C PRO A 9 -0.62 -4.32 5.74
N SER A 10 -1.73 -3.60 5.72
CA SER A 10 -3.04 -4.11 5.31
C SER A 10 -3.03 -4.38 3.80
N SER A 11 -3.04 -5.65 3.40
CA SER A 11 -3.02 -6.03 1.99
C SER A 11 -4.41 -6.25 1.41
N ILE A 12 -4.62 -5.77 0.18
CA ILE A 12 -5.78 -6.06 -0.66
C ILE A 12 -5.22 -6.49 -2.00
N SER A 13 -5.14 -7.80 -2.21
CA SER A 13 -4.39 -8.34 -3.34
C SER A 13 -5.18 -9.44 -4.03
N GLY A 14 -5.53 -9.17 -5.29
CA GLY A 14 -5.91 -10.20 -6.24
C GLY A 14 -4.68 -10.93 -6.78
N ILE A 15 -4.90 -11.76 -7.79
CA ILE A 15 -3.82 -12.46 -8.53
C ILE A 15 -3.97 -12.18 -10.03
N PRO A 16 -2.93 -12.39 -10.84
CA PRO A 16 -3.00 -12.16 -12.29
C PRO A 16 -4.22 -12.85 -12.93
N GLY A 17 -5.02 -12.09 -13.67
CA GLY A 17 -6.24 -12.58 -14.33
C GLY A 17 -7.46 -12.70 -13.42
N HIS A 18 -7.31 -12.41 -12.12
CA HIS A 18 -8.38 -12.47 -11.13
C HIS A 18 -8.33 -11.25 -10.20
N ASP A 19 -8.71 -10.10 -10.76
CA ASP A 19 -8.76 -8.85 -10.02
C ASP A 19 -9.85 -8.89 -8.94
N ILE A 20 -9.59 -8.25 -7.80
CA ILE A 20 -10.64 -7.91 -6.85
C ILE A 20 -11.38 -6.68 -7.40
N GLU A 21 -12.72 -6.72 -7.44
CA GLU A 21 -13.52 -5.65 -8.03
C GLU A 21 -14.39 -4.91 -7.00
N ASN A 22 -14.65 -3.62 -7.25
CA ASN A 22 -15.66 -2.79 -6.55
C ASN A 22 -15.48 -2.71 -5.03
N VAL A 23 -14.25 -2.41 -4.60
CA VAL A 23 -13.91 -2.31 -3.18
C VAL A 23 -14.21 -0.91 -2.65
N LYS A 24 -14.98 -0.82 -1.57
CA LYS A 24 -15.20 0.42 -0.82
C LYS A 24 -14.72 0.28 0.61
N LEU A 25 -13.82 1.18 1.00
CA LEU A 25 -13.31 1.33 2.37
C LEU A 25 -13.66 2.73 2.87
N GLU A 26 -14.33 2.79 4.01
CA GLU A 26 -14.86 4.05 4.54
C GLU A 26 -14.78 4.11 6.06
N ASN A 27 -14.38 5.25 6.61
CA ASN A 27 -14.34 5.53 8.06
C ASN A 27 -13.46 4.55 8.84
N ILE A 28 -12.20 4.43 8.42
CA ILE A 28 -11.24 3.49 9.01
C ILE A 28 -10.09 4.26 9.66
N GLU A 29 -9.78 3.93 10.92
CA GLU A 29 -8.55 4.35 11.59
C GLU A 29 -7.67 3.13 11.90
N ILE A 30 -6.40 3.16 11.46
CA ILE A 30 -5.40 2.12 11.73
C ILE A 30 -4.18 2.75 12.40
N VAL A 31 -3.75 2.14 13.51
CA VAL A 31 -2.52 2.50 14.21
C VAL A 31 -1.45 1.45 13.90
N CYS A 32 -0.45 1.86 13.14
CA CYS A 32 0.66 1.01 12.71
C CYS A 32 1.85 1.15 13.69
N PRO A 33 2.56 0.06 14.01
CA PRO A 33 3.66 0.10 14.96
C PRO A 33 4.91 0.81 14.43
N GLY A 34 5.09 0.88 13.10
CA GLY A 34 6.28 1.45 12.45
C GLY A 34 7.57 0.68 12.73
N ARG A 35 8.71 1.40 12.84
CA ARG A 35 10.06 0.84 13.09
C ARG A 35 10.62 -0.05 11.99
N ALA A 36 10.19 0.11 10.74
CA ALA A 36 10.83 -0.61 9.64
C ALA A 36 12.32 -0.25 9.56
N THR A 37 13.17 -1.25 9.39
CA THR A 37 14.61 -1.03 9.22
C THR A 37 15.07 -1.61 7.88
N ARG A 38 15.96 -0.88 7.20
CA ARG A 38 16.51 -1.34 5.92
C ARG A 38 17.41 -2.58 6.07
N GLY A 39 17.90 -2.85 7.28
CA GLY A 39 18.77 -3.98 7.59
C GLY A 39 18.04 -5.29 7.90
N MET A 40 16.75 -5.26 8.26
CA MET A 40 15.95 -6.48 8.51
C MET A 40 15.47 -7.10 7.20
N ALA A 41 14.76 -6.30 6.41
CA ALA A 41 14.33 -6.63 5.06
C ALA A 41 14.06 -5.31 4.33
N TYR A 42 14.53 -5.17 3.09
CA TYR A 42 14.31 -3.96 2.31
C TYR A 42 13.89 -4.30 0.89
N MET A 43 12.59 -4.14 0.63
CA MET A 43 12.04 -4.05 -0.72
C MET A 43 11.83 -2.57 -1.06
N SER A 44 12.66 -2.04 -1.96
CA SER A 44 12.51 -0.65 -2.41
C SER A 44 11.29 -0.50 -3.30
N VAL A 45 10.69 0.69 -3.30
CA VAL A 45 9.59 1.02 -4.24
C VAL A 45 10.03 0.85 -5.71
N SER A 46 11.30 1.11 -6.03
CA SER A 46 11.86 0.88 -7.37
C SER A 46 11.91 -0.60 -7.79
N ARG A 47 11.76 -1.52 -6.84
CA ARG A 47 11.75 -2.96 -7.05
C ARG A 47 10.36 -3.57 -6.89
N LEU A 48 9.30 -2.76 -6.97
CA LEU A 48 7.91 -3.24 -6.84
C LEU A 48 7.61 -4.44 -7.75
N LYS A 49 8.15 -4.42 -8.98
CA LYS A 49 8.00 -5.49 -9.97
C LYS A 49 8.57 -6.84 -9.52
N ASP A 50 9.49 -6.83 -8.55
CA ASP A 50 10.14 -8.02 -8.02
C ASP A 50 9.30 -8.68 -6.91
N VAL A 51 8.20 -8.06 -6.44
CA VAL A 51 7.29 -8.67 -5.46
C VAL A 51 6.62 -9.89 -6.12
N PRO A 52 6.83 -11.11 -5.60
CA PRO A 52 6.36 -12.33 -6.26
C PRO A 52 4.83 -12.40 -6.27
N GLU A 53 4.26 -12.93 -7.35
CA GLU A 53 2.80 -13.18 -7.45
C GLU A 53 2.37 -14.35 -6.55
N ASN A 54 3.20 -15.40 -6.48
CA ASN A 54 3.06 -16.60 -5.65
C ASN A 54 1.63 -17.18 -5.56
N GLU A 55 0.92 -17.30 -6.68
CA GLU A 55 -0.50 -17.70 -6.73
C GLU A 55 -0.83 -18.97 -5.93
N LYS A 56 0.08 -19.96 -5.91
CA LYS A 56 -0.10 -21.23 -5.17
C LYS A 56 -0.05 -21.07 -3.65
N GLY A 57 0.55 -19.99 -3.15
CA GLY A 57 0.65 -19.67 -1.73
C GLY A 57 -0.52 -18.84 -1.20
N TYR A 58 -1.43 -18.39 -2.07
CA TYR A 58 -2.62 -17.63 -1.68
C TYR A 58 -3.55 -18.51 -0.81
N PRO A 59 -4.20 -17.98 0.25
CA PRO A 59 -4.33 -16.56 0.65
C PRO A 59 -3.35 -16.10 1.75
N GLU A 60 -2.25 -16.81 2.02
CA GLU A 60 -1.40 -16.52 3.17
C GLU A 60 -0.68 -15.17 3.04
N PHE A 61 -0.88 -14.25 3.97
CA PHE A 61 -0.30 -12.89 3.91
C PHE A 61 1.25 -12.88 3.86
N THR A 62 1.90 -13.94 4.33
CA THR A 62 3.36 -14.11 4.30
C THR A 62 3.91 -14.48 2.91
N MET A 63 3.04 -14.78 1.94
CA MET A 63 3.41 -15.22 0.59
C MET A 63 4.22 -14.17 -0.22
N PHE A 64 4.15 -12.89 0.17
CA PHE A 64 4.79 -11.76 -0.53
C PHE A 64 6.15 -11.36 0.05
N GLU A 65 6.68 -12.09 1.04
CA GLU A 65 7.89 -11.73 1.77
C GLU A 65 7.81 -10.31 2.37
N GLU A 66 8.60 -9.35 1.87
CA GLU A 66 8.62 -7.97 2.34
C GLU A 66 7.80 -7.07 1.42
N LEU A 67 6.82 -6.36 1.98
CA LEU A 67 5.97 -5.43 1.25
C LEU A 67 6.47 -3.98 1.37
N PRO A 68 6.45 -3.20 0.27
CA PRO A 68 7.01 -1.85 0.21
C PRO A 68 6.07 -0.77 0.78
N SER A 69 5.27 -1.09 1.80
CA SER A 69 4.30 -0.19 2.42
C SER A 69 4.20 -0.43 3.92
N TRP A 70 3.90 0.60 4.71
CA TRP A 70 3.59 0.45 6.13
C TRP A 70 2.09 0.49 6.44
N GLY A 71 1.26 0.99 5.52
CA GLY A 71 -0.18 1.18 5.72
C GLY A 71 -1.01 0.20 4.89
N PHE A 72 -1.20 0.51 3.61
CA PHE A 72 -1.92 -0.31 2.66
C PHE A 72 -1.03 -0.72 1.48
N TYR A 73 -1.13 -1.99 1.09
CA TYR A 73 -0.59 -2.52 -0.16
C TYR A 73 -1.73 -3.11 -1.00
N VAL A 74 -1.97 -2.53 -2.17
CA VAL A 74 -3.11 -2.87 -3.03
C VAL A 74 -2.58 -3.33 -4.40
N ARG A 75 -2.96 -4.52 -4.85
CA ARG A 75 -2.47 -5.12 -6.11
C ARG A 75 -3.55 -5.91 -6.84
N HIS A 76 -3.61 -5.81 -8.18
CA HIS A 76 -4.62 -6.52 -9.01
C HIS A 76 -6.03 -6.24 -8.51
N VAL A 77 -6.40 -4.96 -8.53
CA VAL A 77 -7.70 -4.47 -8.08
C VAL A 77 -8.29 -3.58 -9.17
N LYS A 78 -9.58 -3.73 -9.40
CA LYS A 78 -10.35 -2.86 -10.28
C LYS A 78 -11.44 -2.16 -9.49
N GLU A 79 -11.39 -0.84 -9.51
CA GLU A 79 -12.26 0.07 -8.77
C GLU A 79 -12.10 -0.08 -7.26
N ILE A 80 -11.27 0.79 -6.68
CA ILE A 80 -11.14 0.94 -5.23
C ILE A 80 -11.41 2.37 -4.79
N GLN A 81 -12.32 2.49 -3.83
CA GLN A 81 -12.72 3.76 -3.23
C GLN A 81 -12.33 3.77 -1.75
N MET A 82 -11.53 4.74 -1.36
CA MET A 82 -11.08 4.94 0.02
C MET A 82 -11.51 6.32 0.50
N HIS A 83 -12.44 6.36 1.46
CA HIS A 83 -12.98 7.60 2.01
C HIS A 83 -12.75 7.67 3.53
N ASN A 84 -12.29 8.82 4.02
CA ASN A 84 -12.07 9.05 5.44
C ASN A 84 -11.20 7.97 6.10
N ILE A 85 -9.99 7.79 5.55
CA ILE A 85 -9.01 6.82 6.05
C ILE A 85 -7.95 7.57 6.85
N LYS A 86 -7.74 7.15 8.09
CA LYS A 86 -6.76 7.73 9.01
C LYS A 86 -5.71 6.70 9.38
N LEU A 87 -4.48 6.96 8.96
CA LEU A 87 -3.33 6.12 9.30
C LEU A 87 -2.46 6.84 10.31
N ARG A 88 -2.08 6.12 11.37
CA ARG A 88 -1.18 6.63 12.41
C ARG A 88 0.01 5.71 12.56
N LEU A 89 1.14 6.29 12.96
CA LEU A 89 2.35 5.56 13.31
C LEU A 89 2.62 5.74 14.80
N GLN A 90 2.94 4.65 15.50
CA GLN A 90 3.50 4.72 16.86
C GLN A 90 4.95 5.16 16.84
N GLU A 91 5.69 4.72 15.83
CA GLU A 91 7.11 5.03 15.60
C GLU A 91 7.34 5.24 14.10
N ASP A 92 8.42 5.92 13.71
CA ASP A 92 8.65 6.26 12.31
C ASP A 92 8.84 5.01 11.41
N ASP A 93 8.36 5.09 10.17
CA ASP A 93 8.54 4.07 9.13
C ASP A 93 8.94 4.75 7.82
N PHE A 94 10.03 4.31 7.20
CA PHE A 94 10.55 4.95 5.98
C PHE A 94 9.73 4.62 4.73
N ARG A 95 8.88 3.59 4.78
CA ARG A 95 8.07 3.14 3.64
C ARG A 95 6.97 4.19 3.33
N PRO A 96 6.35 4.15 2.15
CA PRO A 96 5.13 4.90 1.89
C PRO A 96 3.92 4.30 2.63
N ALA A 97 2.89 5.11 2.84
CA ALA A 97 1.65 4.70 3.50
C ALA A 97 0.76 3.85 2.59
N PHE A 98 0.69 4.20 1.31
CA PHE A 98 -0.10 3.51 0.31
C PHE A 98 0.79 3.13 -0.88
N VAL A 99 0.63 1.89 -1.33
CA VAL A 99 1.20 1.40 -2.58
C VAL A 99 0.09 0.75 -3.37
N PHE A 100 -0.13 1.23 -4.59
CA PHE A 100 -1.03 0.66 -5.56
C PHE A 100 -0.21 0.13 -6.74
N ASP A 101 -0.34 -1.17 -7.03
CA ASP A 101 0.36 -1.84 -8.12
C ASP A 101 -0.62 -2.57 -9.04
N ARG A 102 -0.70 -2.17 -10.31
CA ARG A 102 -1.68 -2.72 -11.27
C ARG A 102 -3.12 -2.58 -10.78
N VAL A 103 -3.49 -1.38 -10.37
CA VAL A 103 -4.86 -1.06 -9.93
C VAL A 103 -5.53 -0.15 -10.95
N SER A 104 -6.68 -0.56 -11.47
CA SER A 104 -7.47 0.31 -12.34
C SER A 104 -8.52 1.04 -11.52
N ASP A 105 -8.58 2.36 -11.63
CA ASP A 105 -9.55 3.22 -10.92
C ASP A 105 -9.37 3.27 -9.40
N VAL A 106 -8.44 4.12 -8.96
CA VAL A 106 -8.27 4.51 -7.56
C VAL A 106 -8.97 5.83 -7.28
N ARG A 107 -9.77 5.89 -6.21
CA ARG A 107 -10.41 7.11 -5.71
C ARG A 107 -10.11 7.32 -4.23
N LEU A 108 -9.41 8.41 -3.91
CA LEU A 108 -8.99 8.73 -2.55
C LEU A 108 -9.63 10.04 -2.07
N SER A 109 -10.24 10.02 -0.90
CA SER A 109 -10.75 11.25 -0.28
C SER A 109 -10.70 11.17 1.24
N GLY A 110 -10.48 12.30 1.91
CA GLY A 110 -10.37 12.36 3.37
C GLY A 110 -9.23 11.52 3.93
N ILE A 111 -8.07 11.48 3.25
CA ILE A 111 -6.90 10.73 3.75
C ILE A 111 -6.15 11.56 4.78
N SER A 112 -5.96 10.99 5.98
CA SER A 112 -5.20 11.59 7.08
C SER A 112 -3.97 10.75 7.39
N LEU A 113 -2.79 11.39 7.33
CA LEU A 113 -1.48 10.81 7.62
C LEU A 113 -0.80 11.59 8.75
N PRO A 114 0.24 11.03 9.40
CA PRO A 114 1.07 11.78 10.35
C PRO A 114 1.67 13.05 9.72
N GLU A 115 1.83 14.13 10.48
CA GLU A 115 2.24 15.44 9.93
C GLU A 115 3.59 15.43 9.21
N ASN A 116 4.50 14.53 9.61
CA ASN A 116 5.82 14.34 8.99
C ASN A 116 5.78 13.44 7.73
N LYS A 117 4.61 12.92 7.34
CA LYS A 117 4.39 12.05 6.18
C LYS A 117 3.58 12.81 5.14
N LYS A 118 4.28 13.56 4.27
CA LYS A 118 3.68 14.35 3.19
C LYS A 118 3.99 13.76 1.81
N ALA A 119 5.04 14.22 1.15
CA ALA A 119 5.34 13.80 -0.22
C ALA A 119 5.69 12.31 -0.33
N GLY A 120 5.20 11.67 -1.41
CA GLY A 120 5.55 10.29 -1.77
C GLY A 120 4.92 9.21 -0.88
N GLN A 121 3.89 9.53 -0.10
CA GLN A 121 3.18 8.56 0.73
C GLN A 121 2.13 7.75 -0.03
N VAL A 122 1.76 8.18 -1.24
CA VAL A 122 0.88 7.45 -2.14
C VAL A 122 1.67 7.08 -3.39
N VAL A 123 2.03 5.80 -3.52
CA VAL A 123 2.79 5.31 -4.66
C VAL A 123 1.87 4.62 -5.65
N LEU A 124 1.99 4.98 -6.93
CA LEU A 124 1.23 4.38 -8.02
C LEU A 124 2.18 3.71 -9.01
N ARG A 125 1.98 2.42 -9.28
CA ARG A 125 2.68 1.67 -10.32
C ARG A 125 1.67 1.01 -11.23
N GLN A 126 1.77 1.24 -12.55
CA GLN A 126 0.82 0.71 -13.54
C GLN A 126 -0.65 0.91 -13.11
N THR A 127 -0.94 2.06 -12.48
CA THR A 127 -2.18 2.32 -11.76
C THR A 127 -2.81 3.62 -12.24
N SER A 128 -4.13 3.65 -12.37
CA SER A 128 -4.87 4.86 -12.72
C SER A 128 -5.57 5.49 -11.52
N LEU A 129 -5.19 6.72 -11.17
CA LEU A 129 -5.86 7.52 -10.15
C LEU A 129 -6.95 8.37 -10.80
N GLN A 130 -8.23 8.09 -10.53
CA GLN A 130 -9.35 8.84 -11.12
C GLN A 130 -9.68 10.11 -10.33
N SER A 131 -9.62 10.04 -9.00
CA SER A 131 -9.91 11.20 -8.15
C SER A 131 -9.12 11.16 -6.86
N ALA A 132 -8.61 12.33 -6.46
CA ALA A 132 -7.98 12.56 -5.18
C ALA A 132 -8.25 13.99 -4.72
N ASP A 133 -8.45 14.19 -3.41
CA ASP A 133 -8.47 15.54 -2.83
C ASP A 133 -7.11 16.23 -3.06
N ASN A 134 -7.09 17.57 -3.08
CA ASN A 134 -5.88 18.34 -3.37
C ASN A 134 -4.72 18.00 -2.41
N ALA A 135 -5.02 17.83 -1.12
CA ALA A 135 -4.02 17.42 -0.13
C ALA A 135 -3.42 16.03 -0.43
N VAL A 136 -4.22 15.10 -0.96
CA VAL A 136 -3.76 13.75 -1.30
C VAL A 136 -2.89 13.76 -2.55
N LYS A 137 -3.20 14.63 -3.53
CA LYS A 137 -2.39 14.79 -4.74
C LYS A 137 -0.94 15.18 -4.43
N GLU A 138 -0.72 15.95 -3.36
CA GLU A 138 0.64 16.30 -2.90
C GLU A 138 1.43 15.10 -2.37
N TYR A 139 0.75 14.01 -2.01
CA TYR A 139 1.37 12.78 -1.51
C TYR A 139 1.71 11.80 -2.63
N VAL A 140 1.20 12.02 -3.84
CA VAL A 140 1.30 11.08 -4.95
C VAL A 140 2.69 11.06 -5.56
N ARG A 141 3.17 9.85 -5.83
CA ARG A 141 4.38 9.57 -6.60
C ARG A 141 4.10 8.41 -7.55
N GLU A 142 4.31 8.63 -8.83
CA GLU A 142 4.26 7.57 -9.84
C GLU A 142 5.64 6.92 -9.99
N VAL A 143 5.63 5.60 -10.21
CA VAL A 143 6.83 4.80 -10.46
C VAL A 143 6.59 3.81 -11.60
N GLU A 144 7.66 3.45 -12.29
CA GLU A 144 7.66 2.51 -13.42
C GLU A 144 7.42 1.03 -13.02
#